data_AF-A0AA43BWB6-F1
#
_entry.id   AF-A0AA43BWB6-F1
#
_cell.length_a   1.000
_cell.length_b   1.000
_cell.length_c   1.000
_cell.angle_alpha   90.00
_cell.angle_beta   90.00
_cell.angle_gamma   90.00
#
_symmetry.space_group_name_H-M   'P 1'
#
loop_
_entity.id
_entity.type
_entity.pdbx_description
1 polymer ?
#
loop_
_entity_poly.entity_id
_entity_poly.type
_entity_poly.pdbx_seq_one_letter_code
_entity_poly.pdbx_strand_id
1 'polypeptide(L)'
;MPDERAGIAQRLAVYLDPGSDEPLFRQIVDRIWLEVVTGTLETGERLPTVRQLAIDLSVHPNAVQRAYKELELLGVLVTRPGGTFVALTSPDTSAIERRAQLDRLCTDMLAQGRAFGFTIDDIIDALAESRAARREGGTREAE
;
A
#
# COMPACT_ATOMS: atom_id res chain seq x y z
N MET A 1 -14.50 5.17 -29.53
CA MET A 1 -13.46 5.43 -28.52
C MET A 1 -13.11 4.08 -27.91
N PRO A 2 -11.86 3.62 -27.98
CA PRO A 2 -11.45 2.39 -27.30
C PRO A 2 -11.72 2.58 -25.82
N ASP A 3 -12.17 1.52 -25.15
CA ASP A 3 -12.57 1.57 -23.75
C ASP A 3 -11.33 1.85 -22.88
N GLU A 4 -11.04 3.14 -22.61
CA GLU A 4 -9.92 3.60 -21.75
C GLU A 4 -9.91 2.86 -20.40
N ARG A 5 -11.08 2.39 -19.97
CA ARG A 5 -11.35 1.66 -18.73
C ARG A 5 -10.74 0.26 -18.70
N ALA A 6 -10.59 -0.39 -19.85
CA ALA A 6 -9.92 -1.69 -19.95
C ALA A 6 -8.38 -1.56 -19.81
N GLY A 7 -7.83 -0.36 -20.02
CA GLY A 7 -6.39 -0.12 -20.05
C GLY A 7 -5.71 -0.32 -18.69
N ILE A 8 -6.27 0.26 -17.61
CA ILE A 8 -5.62 0.22 -16.29
C ILE A 8 -5.64 -1.20 -15.69
N ALA A 9 -6.75 -1.93 -15.81
CA ALA A 9 -6.84 -3.27 -15.25
C ALA A 9 -5.93 -4.26 -15.98
N GLN A 10 -5.85 -4.18 -17.33
CA GLN A 10 -4.93 -4.99 -18.12
C GLN A 10 -3.47 -4.71 -17.75
N ARG A 11 -3.11 -3.44 -17.54
CA ARG A 11 -1.75 -3.07 -17.11
C ARG A 11 -1.46 -3.56 -15.71
N LEU A 12 -2.39 -3.39 -14.76
CA LEU A 12 -2.25 -3.87 -13.40
C LEU A 12 -2.06 -5.39 -13.36
N ALA A 13 -2.89 -6.16 -14.08
CA ALA A 13 -2.88 -7.62 -14.07
C ALA A 13 -1.53 -8.25 -14.45
N VAL A 14 -0.75 -7.59 -15.32
CA VAL A 14 0.57 -8.08 -15.75
C VAL A 14 1.61 -8.07 -14.62
N TYR A 15 1.41 -7.23 -13.60
CA TYR A 15 2.37 -7.04 -12.50
C TYR A 15 1.91 -7.63 -11.17
N LEU A 16 0.71 -8.18 -11.09
CA LEU A 16 0.22 -8.81 -9.86
C LEU A 16 0.68 -10.27 -9.81
N ASP A 17 1.38 -10.62 -8.74
CA ASP A 17 1.79 -11.98 -8.42
C ASP A 17 1.12 -12.43 -7.11
N PRO A 18 0.02 -13.20 -7.20
CA PRO A 18 -0.63 -13.79 -6.02
C PRO A 18 0.26 -14.78 -5.26
N GLY A 19 1.34 -15.28 -5.86
CA GLY A 19 2.28 -16.23 -5.25
C GLY A 19 3.47 -15.57 -4.56
N SER A 20 3.62 -14.25 -4.63
CA SER A 20 4.70 -13.53 -3.95
C SER A 20 4.44 -13.37 -2.45
N ASP A 21 5.49 -13.15 -1.67
CA ASP A 21 5.40 -12.85 -0.23
C ASP A 21 4.74 -11.49 0.06
N GLU A 22 4.62 -10.62 -0.94
CA GLU A 22 4.03 -9.29 -0.80
C GLU A 22 2.49 -9.37 -0.95
N PRO A 23 1.71 -8.86 0.03
CA PRO A 23 0.25 -8.86 -0.07
C PRO A 23 -0.28 -8.16 -1.34
N LEU A 24 -1.26 -8.78 -2.01
CA LEU A 24 -1.85 -8.26 -3.25
C LEU A 24 -2.34 -6.80 -3.17
N PHE A 25 -2.87 -6.36 -2.03
CA PHE A 25 -3.30 -4.97 -1.88
C PHE A 25 -2.12 -3.99 -2.03
N ARG A 26 -0.92 -4.36 -1.55
CA ARG A 26 0.27 -3.53 -1.64
C ARG A 26 0.78 -3.45 -3.08
N GLN A 27 0.79 -4.58 -3.78
CA GLN A 27 1.12 -4.62 -5.20
C GLN A 27 0.18 -3.70 -6.03
N ILE A 28 -1.12 -3.67 -5.71
CA ILE A 28 -2.09 -2.77 -6.33
C ILE A 28 -1.76 -1.29 -6.02
N VAL A 29 -1.43 -0.97 -4.77
CA VAL A 29 -1.02 0.39 -4.36
C VAL A 29 0.19 0.84 -5.16
N ASP A 30 1.26 0.07 -5.15
CA ASP A 30 2.53 0.43 -5.77
C ASP A 30 2.38 0.61 -7.28
N ARG A 31 1.55 -0.24 -7.92
CA ARG A 31 1.32 -0.15 -9.36
C ARG A 31 0.47 1.05 -9.76
N ILE A 32 -0.63 1.33 -9.07
CA ILE A 32 -1.45 2.53 -9.35
C ILE A 32 -0.62 3.79 -9.10
N TRP A 33 0.17 3.81 -8.03
CA TRP A 33 1.07 4.92 -7.73
C TRP A 33 2.10 5.16 -8.83
N LEU A 34 2.75 4.10 -9.33
CA LEU A 34 3.71 4.21 -10.42
C LEU A 34 3.05 4.75 -11.69
N GLU A 35 1.85 4.31 -12.03
CA GLU A 35 1.14 4.83 -13.21
C GLU A 35 0.79 6.30 -13.08
N VAL A 36 0.43 6.77 -11.89
CA VAL A 36 0.19 8.20 -11.62
C VAL A 36 1.50 9.01 -11.71
N VAL A 37 2.59 8.56 -11.09
CA VAL A 37 3.87 9.28 -11.08
C VAL A 37 4.55 9.30 -12.46
N THR A 38 4.38 8.25 -13.25
CA THR A 38 4.87 8.19 -14.64
C THR A 38 3.99 8.97 -15.62
N GLY A 39 2.87 9.54 -15.16
CA GLY A 39 1.91 10.25 -16.01
C GLY A 39 1.11 9.34 -16.93
N THR A 40 1.14 8.02 -16.70
CA THR A 40 0.29 7.06 -17.42
C THR A 40 -1.18 7.20 -17.01
N LEU A 41 -1.42 7.52 -15.73
CA LEU A 41 -2.73 7.91 -15.21
C LEU A 41 -2.71 9.41 -14.92
N GLU A 42 -3.61 10.14 -15.56
CA GLU A 42 -3.63 11.59 -15.47
C GLU A 42 -4.47 12.07 -14.27
N THR A 43 -4.10 13.24 -13.73
CA THR A 43 -4.92 13.87 -12.68
C THR A 43 -6.32 14.16 -13.22
N GLY A 44 -7.34 13.75 -12.46
CA GLY A 44 -8.74 13.87 -12.83
C GLY A 44 -9.29 12.65 -13.57
N GLU A 45 -8.44 11.69 -13.96
CA GLU A 45 -8.87 10.43 -14.58
C GLU A 45 -9.67 9.59 -13.59
N ARG A 46 -10.73 8.93 -14.08
CA ARG A 46 -11.64 8.12 -13.27
C ARG A 46 -11.13 6.69 -13.20
N LEU A 47 -10.93 6.18 -11.98
CA LEU A 47 -10.59 4.77 -11.78
C LEU A 47 -11.83 3.87 -11.85
N PRO A 48 -11.65 2.57 -12.16
CA PRO A 48 -12.69 1.58 -12.03
C PRO A 48 -13.19 1.49 -10.59
N THR A 49 -14.44 1.04 -10.42
CA THR A 49 -14.97 0.79 -9.09
C THR A 49 -14.24 -0.37 -8.43
N VAL A 50 -14.26 -0.43 -7.09
CA VAL A 50 -13.68 -1.56 -6.33
C VAL A 50 -14.14 -2.92 -6.86
N ARG A 51 -15.45 -3.06 -7.13
CA ARG A 51 -16.02 -4.31 -7.66
C ARG A 51 -15.53 -4.61 -9.07
N GLN A 52 -15.47 -3.60 -9.93
CA GLN A 52 -15.01 -3.76 -11.31
C GLN A 52 -13.54 -4.18 -11.34
N LEU A 53 -12.68 -3.44 -10.64
CA LEU A 53 -11.26 -3.74 -10.61
C LEU A 53 -10.97 -5.11 -9.97
N ALA A 54 -11.74 -5.50 -8.95
CA ALA A 54 -11.63 -6.83 -8.36
C ALA A 54 -11.95 -7.95 -9.36
N ILE A 55 -12.98 -7.78 -10.19
CA ILE A 55 -13.34 -8.72 -11.25
C ILE A 55 -12.23 -8.77 -12.31
N ASP A 56 -11.80 -7.60 -12.79
CA ASP A 56 -10.83 -7.53 -13.89
C ASP A 56 -9.46 -8.11 -13.50
N LEU A 57 -9.06 -7.94 -12.23
CA LEU A 57 -7.81 -8.50 -11.68
C LEU A 57 -7.97 -9.91 -11.10
N SER A 58 -9.19 -10.44 -11.04
CA SER A 58 -9.50 -11.71 -10.35
C SER A 58 -9.00 -11.77 -8.91
N VAL A 59 -9.11 -10.66 -8.17
CA VAL A 59 -8.68 -10.53 -6.77
C VAL A 59 -9.86 -10.33 -5.82
N HIS A 60 -9.64 -10.59 -4.53
CA HIS A 60 -10.66 -10.36 -3.51
C HIS A 60 -10.99 -8.85 -3.40
N PRO A 61 -12.27 -8.43 -3.39
CA PRO A 61 -12.65 -7.01 -3.34
C PRO A 61 -12.06 -6.23 -2.16
N ASN A 62 -11.87 -6.89 -1.01
CA ASN A 62 -11.22 -6.29 0.17
C ASN A 62 -9.78 -5.84 -0.12
N ALA A 63 -9.03 -6.54 -0.99
CA ALA A 63 -7.67 -6.13 -1.35
C ALA A 63 -7.70 -4.81 -2.13
N VAL A 64 -8.59 -4.70 -3.12
CA VAL A 64 -8.79 -3.46 -3.88
C VAL A 64 -9.27 -2.32 -3.00
N GLN A 65 -10.23 -2.58 -2.11
CA GLN A 65 -10.72 -1.57 -1.17
C GLN A 65 -9.62 -1.04 -0.25
N ARG A 66 -8.77 -1.94 0.29
CA ARG A 66 -7.62 -1.56 1.10
C ARG A 66 -6.63 -0.72 0.30
N ALA A 67 -6.34 -1.11 -0.93
CA ALA A 67 -5.43 -0.38 -1.81
C ALA A 67 -5.94 1.04 -2.11
N TYR A 68 -7.21 1.17 -2.48
CA TYR A 68 -7.81 2.48 -2.77
C TYR A 68 -7.79 3.38 -1.54
N LYS A 69 -8.13 2.85 -0.37
CA LYS A 69 -8.11 3.62 0.89
C LYS A 69 -6.70 4.10 1.24
N GLU A 70 -5.67 3.28 0.99
CA GLU A 70 -4.29 3.69 1.21
C GLU A 70 -3.85 4.79 0.24
N LEU A 71 -4.23 4.68 -1.04
CA LEU A 71 -3.95 5.71 -2.04
C LEU A 71 -4.72 7.03 -1.78
N GLU A 72 -5.92 6.95 -1.22
CA GLU A 72 -6.66 8.13 -0.74
C GLU A 72 -5.97 8.80 0.46
N LEU A 73 -5.48 8.00 1.43
CA LEU A 73 -4.71 8.52 2.56
C LEU A 73 -3.41 9.17 2.12
N LEU A 74 -2.79 8.68 1.04
CA LEU A 74 -1.60 9.27 0.42
C LEU A 74 -1.92 10.49 -0.46
N GLY A 75 -3.20 10.84 -0.62
CA GLY A 75 -3.62 11.95 -1.45
C GLY A 75 -3.34 11.75 -2.95
N VAL A 76 -3.29 10.49 -3.40
CA VAL A 76 -3.12 10.08 -4.81
C VAL A 76 -4.48 9.89 -5.48
N LEU A 77 -5.48 9.47 -4.70
CA LEU A 77 -6.85 9.32 -5.14
C LEU A 77 -7.79 10.21 -4.32
N VAL A 78 -8.92 10.56 -4.92
CA VAL A 78 -10.03 11.19 -4.24
C VAL A 78 -11.34 10.48 -4.63
N THR A 79 -12.13 10.10 -3.63
CA THR A 79 -13.52 9.67 -3.86
C THR A 79 -14.47 10.84 -3.64
N ARG A 80 -15.34 11.06 -4.63
CA ARG A 80 -16.40 12.07 -4.62
C ARG A 80 -17.69 11.45 -5.20
N PRO A 81 -18.86 12.08 -5.01
CA PRO A 81 -20.09 11.62 -5.65
C PRO A 81 -19.87 11.42 -7.16
N GLY A 82 -20.06 10.19 -7.64
CA GLY A 82 -19.81 9.81 -9.04
C GLY A 82 -18.57 8.93 -9.29
N GLY A 83 -17.68 8.74 -8.32
CA GLY A 83 -16.59 7.76 -8.41
C GLY A 83 -15.30 8.14 -7.69
N THR A 84 -14.28 7.31 -7.91
CA THR A 84 -12.90 7.55 -7.45
C THR A 84 -12.07 8.07 -8.62
N PHE A 85 -11.30 9.12 -8.38
CA PHE A 85 -10.52 9.82 -9.39
C PHE A 85 -9.08 9.96 -8.93
N VAL A 86 -8.14 10.03 -9.87
CA VAL A 86 -6.77 10.43 -9.59
C VAL A 86 -6.80 11.89 -9.14
N ALA A 87 -6.33 12.15 -7.94
CA ALA A 87 -6.11 13.49 -7.45
C ALA A 87 -4.66 13.53 -7.03
N LEU A 88 -3.78 14.12 -7.82
CA LEU A 88 -2.44 14.43 -7.36
C LEU A 88 -2.48 15.72 -6.54
N THR A 89 -3.40 15.81 -5.56
CA THR A 89 -3.43 16.92 -4.61
C THR A 89 -2.16 16.81 -3.82
N SER A 90 -1.18 17.64 -4.17
CA SER A 90 0.21 17.66 -3.72
C SER A 90 0.48 16.55 -2.73
N PRO A 91 1.18 15.45 -3.12
CA PRO A 91 1.42 14.35 -2.21
C PRO A 91 1.82 14.99 -0.89
N ASP A 92 1.19 14.59 0.21
CA ASP A 92 1.73 14.97 1.49
C ASP A 92 3.11 14.32 1.48
N THR A 93 4.12 15.06 1.03
CA THR A 93 5.46 14.55 0.79
C THR A 93 5.94 13.94 2.09
N SER A 94 5.44 14.44 3.22
CA SER A 94 5.62 13.87 4.54
C SER A 94 5.10 12.43 4.69
N ALA A 95 3.98 12.04 4.10
CA ALA A 95 3.45 10.67 4.16
C ALA A 95 4.27 9.72 3.27
N ILE A 96 4.67 10.17 2.08
CA ILE A 96 5.56 9.42 1.17
C ILE A 96 6.95 9.28 1.79
N GLU A 97 7.53 10.36 2.29
CA GLU A 97 8.80 10.36 2.99
C GLU A 97 8.75 9.49 4.24
N ARG A 98 7.65 9.54 5.01
CA ARG A 98 7.46 8.68 6.19
C ARG A 98 7.36 7.21 5.80
N ARG A 99 6.67 6.86 4.72
CA ARG A 99 6.61 5.48 4.21
C ARG A 99 7.98 5.03 3.72
N ALA A 100 8.65 5.83 2.89
CA ALA A 100 9.99 5.53 2.40
C ALA A 100 11.04 5.47 3.53
N GLN A 101 10.85 6.23 4.61
CA GLN A 101 11.68 6.16 5.81
C GLN A 101 11.42 4.86 6.59
N LEU A 102 10.16 4.46 6.73
CA LEU A 102 9.81 3.19 7.35
C LEU A 102 10.38 1.99 6.56
N ASP A 103 10.26 2.00 5.23
CA ASP A 103 10.77 0.93 4.37
C ASP A 103 12.31 0.83 4.47
N ARG A 104 13.01 1.98 4.55
CA ARG A 104 14.45 2.02 4.81
C ARG A 104 14.80 1.42 6.18
N LEU A 105 14.10 1.82 7.24
CA LEU A 105 14.32 1.27 8.58
C LEU A 105 14.11 -0.25 8.62
N CYS A 106 13.07 -0.75 7.96
CA CYS A 106 12.81 -2.18 7.85
C CYS A 106 13.94 -2.90 7.08
N THR A 107 14.39 -2.32 5.96
CA THR A 107 15.47 -2.87 5.14
C THR A 107 16.77 -2.97 5.94
N ASP A 108 17.15 -1.89 6.63
CA ASP A 108 18.36 -1.83 7.44
C ASP A 108 18.30 -2.82 8.60
N MET A 109 17.16 -2.91 9.29
CA MET A 109 16.94 -3.86 10.38
C MET A 109 17.06 -5.32 9.90
N LEU A 110 16.47 -5.65 8.76
CA LEU A 110 16.56 -7.00 8.18
C LEU A 110 17.99 -7.34 7.75
N ALA A 111 18.71 -6.38 7.15
CA ALA A 111 20.11 -6.58 6.76
C ALA A 111 21.00 -6.82 7.99
N GLN A 112 20.83 -6.02 9.05
CA GLN A 112 21.56 -6.19 10.31
C GLN A 112 21.20 -7.51 11.00
N GLY A 113 19.91 -7.84 11.10
CA GLY A 113 19.45 -9.10 11.70
C GLY A 113 20.06 -10.32 11.04
N ARG A 114 20.08 -10.36 9.69
CA ARG A 114 20.74 -11.42 8.92
C ARG A 114 22.24 -11.49 9.21
N ALA A 115 22.93 -10.36 9.35
CA ALA A 115 24.35 -10.34 9.66
C ALA A 115 24.67 -10.93 11.05
N PHE A 116 23.72 -10.86 11.99
CA PHE A 116 23.81 -11.49 13.30
C PHE A 116 23.24 -12.92 13.36
N GLY A 117 22.74 -13.44 12.24
CA GLY A 117 22.19 -14.79 12.16
C GLY A 117 20.73 -14.93 12.58
N PHE A 118 20.00 -13.82 12.74
CA PHE A 118 18.57 -13.85 13.03
C PHE A 118 17.74 -14.06 11.76
N THR A 119 16.68 -14.84 11.91
CA THR A 119 15.65 -15.00 10.89
C THR A 119 14.67 -13.84 10.93
N ILE A 120 13.83 -13.73 9.89
CA ILE A 120 12.75 -12.74 9.87
C ILE A 120 11.77 -13.02 11.01
N ASP A 121 11.48 -14.29 11.29
CA ASP A 121 10.56 -14.71 12.35
C ASP A 121 11.09 -14.29 13.74
N ASP A 122 12.39 -14.46 14.01
CA ASP A 122 13.01 -13.99 15.27
C ASP A 122 12.81 -12.47 15.47
N ILE A 123 12.92 -11.69 14.39
CA ILE A 123 12.74 -10.23 14.42
C ILE A 123 11.27 -9.88 14.66
N ILE A 124 10.34 -10.59 14.03
CA ILE A 124 8.90 -10.40 14.21
C ILE A 124 8.49 -10.70 15.66
N ASP A 125 8.95 -11.83 16.20
CA ASP A 125 8.65 -12.25 17.57
C ASP A 125 9.20 -11.24 18.60
N ALA A 126 10.44 -10.80 18.43
CA ALA A 126 11.05 -9.78 19.29
C ALA A 126 10.30 -8.44 19.26
N LEU A 127 9.81 -8.00 18.09
CA LEU A 127 9.00 -6.80 17.97
C LEU A 127 7.63 -6.95 18.65
N ALA A 128 7.02 -8.13 18.57
CA ALA A 128 5.75 -8.43 19.23
C ALA A 128 5.90 -8.42 20.76
N GLU A 129 6.94 -9.05 21.29
CA GLU A 129 7.28 -9.04 22.72
C GLU A 129 7.57 -7.63 23.23
N SER A 130 8.37 -6.84 22.50
CA SER A 130 8.67 -5.44 22.86
C SER A 130 7.42 -4.57 22.94
N ARG A 131 6.45 -4.80 22.05
CA ARG A 131 5.16 -4.11 22.06
C ARG A 131 4.29 -4.52 23.26
N ALA A 132 4.31 -5.79 23.65
CA ALA A 132 3.59 -6.30 24.80
C ALA A 132 4.17 -5.74 26.12
N ALA A 133 5.49 -5.79 26.28
CA ALA A 133 6.19 -5.25 27.45
C ALA A 133 5.93 -3.75 27.67
N ARG A 134 5.86 -2.97 26.58
CA ARG A 134 5.51 -1.54 26.65
C ARG A 134 4.05 -1.25 27.01
N ARG A 135 3.14 -2.20 26.80
CA ARG A 135 1.74 -2.06 27.23
C ARG A 135 1.55 -2.36 28.72
N GLU A 136 2.34 -3.27 29.28
CA GLU A 136 2.27 -3.65 30.70
C GLU A 136 2.97 -2.66 31.63
N GLY A 137 3.97 -1.91 31.15
CA GLY A 137 4.65 -0.86 31.91
C GLY A 137 3.86 0.43 32.12
N GLY A 138 2.75 0.64 31.40
CA GLY A 138 1.96 1.88 31.44
C GLY A 138 0.92 1.97 32.56
N THR A 139 0.79 0.95 33.42
CA THR A 139 -0.28 0.86 34.44
C THR A 139 0.23 1.03 35.89
N ARG A 140 1.47 1.46 36.12
CA ARG A 140 2.05 1.51 37.49
C ARG A 140 2.45 2.90 38.03
N GLU A 141 2.21 4.01 37.33
CA GLU A 141 2.55 5.36 37.81
C GLU A 141 1.32 6.24 38.07
N ALA A 142 0.35 5.73 38.82
CA ALA A 142 -0.74 6.55 39.36
C ALA A 142 -1.06 6.10 40.79
N GLU A 143 -0.18 6.44 41.73
CA GLU A 143 -0.51 6.57 43.16
C GLU A 143 0.27 7.74 43.76
#